data_AF-R0K2I9-F1
#
_entry.id   AF-R0K2I9-F1
#
_cell.length_a   1.000
_cell.length_b   1.000
_cell.length_c   1.000
_cell.angle_alpha   90.00
_cell.angle_beta   90.00
_cell.angle_gamma   90.00
#
_symmetry.space_group_name_H-M   'P 1'
#
loop_
_entity.id
_entity.type
_entity.pdbx_description
1 polymer ?
#
loop_
_entity_poly.entity_id
_entity_poly.type
_entity_poly.pdbx_seq_one_letter_code
_entity_poly.pdbx_strand_id
1 'polypeptide(L)' 'ATLGAVFGLTTCLSAQIREKPEDPLNYFIGGCVTGVVLGARARSYMTGTIACLGFGAAAALMKIGRQEGWRLTGPPRL' A
#
# COMPACT_ATOMS: atom_id res chain seq x y z
N ALA A 1 -13.51 -3.70 4.62
CA ALA A 1 -13.46 -4.84 3.68
C ALA A 1 -13.03 -4.42 2.27
N THR A 2 -13.76 -3.52 1.60
CA THR A 2 -13.48 -3.14 0.19
C THR A 2 -12.07 -2.59 -0.05
N LEU A 3 -11.53 -1.79 0.86
CA LEU A 3 -10.20 -1.20 0.72
C LEU A 3 -9.08 -2.26 0.70
N GLY A 4 -9.17 -3.27 1.56
CA GLY A 4 -8.20 -4.38 1.60
C GLY A 4 -8.29 -5.28 0.36
N ALA A 5 -9.50 -5.49 -0.17
CA ALA A 5 -9.70 -6.23 -1.42
C ALA A 5 -9.13 -5.46 -2.62
N VAL A 6 -9.39 -4.15 -2.73
CA VAL A 6 -8.82 -3.30 -3.78
C VAL A 6 -7.29 -3.26 -3.66
N PHE A 7 -6.75 -3.13 -2.44
CA PHE A 7 -5.31 -3.16 -2.19
C PHE A 7 -4.69 -4.46 -2.69
N GLY A 8 -5.21 -5.61 -2.23
CA GLY A 8 -4.67 -6.91 -2.59
C GLY A 8 -4.73 -7.17 -4.10
N LEU A 9 -5.86 -6.84 -4.73
CA LEU A 9 -6.03 -7.02 -6.19
C LEU A 9 -5.09 -6.13 -6.98
N THR A 10 -4.98 -4.84 -6.63
CA THR A 10 -4.05 -3.93 -7.34
C THR A 10 -2.61 -4.32 -7.10
N THR A 11 -2.20 -4.66 -5.88
CA THR A 11 -0.83 -5.10 -5.61
C THR A 11 -0.48 -6.40 -6.32
N CYS A 12 -1.37 -7.41 -6.32
CA CYS A 12 -1.16 -8.64 -7.08
C CYS A 12 -1.08 -8.37 -8.57
N LEU A 13 -2.00 -7.57 -9.12
CA LEU A 13 -2.02 -7.25 -10.54
C LEU A 13 -0.77 -6.45 -10.96
N SER A 14 -0.35 -5.46 -10.16
CA SER A 14 0.88 -4.70 -10.40
C SER A 14 2.13 -5.58 -10.35
N ALA A 15 2.17 -6.58 -9.46
CA ALA A 15 3.28 -7.53 -9.39
C ALA A 15 3.34 -8.46 -10.63
N GLN A 16 2.19 -8.90 -11.14
CA GLN A 16 2.09 -9.74 -12.34
C GLN A 16 2.45 -8.97 -13.62
N ILE A 17 2.03 -7.71 -13.74
CA ILE A 17 2.28 -6.90 -14.94
C ILE A 17 3.75 -6.46 -15.07
N ARG A 18 4.44 -6.23 -13.94
CA ARG A 18 5.80 -5.66 -13.95
C ARG A 18 6.92 -6.70 -13.85
N GLU A 19 6.61 -7.98 -13.58
CA GLU A 19 7.56 -9.08 -13.28
C GLU A 19 8.65 -8.75 -12.23
N LYS A 20 8.53 -7.61 -11.55
CA LYS A 20 9.43 -7.08 -10.53
C LYS A 20 8.64 -6.95 -9.21
N PRO A 21 8.60 -8.01 -8.39
CA PRO A 21 7.88 -8.01 -7.12
C PRO A 21 8.55 -7.18 -6.02
N GLU A 22 9.76 -6.69 -6.27
CA GLU A 22 10.63 -6.03 -5.31
C GLU A 22 10.51 -4.51 -5.30
N ASP A 23 9.83 -3.91 -6.30
CA ASP A 23 9.76 -2.45 -6.40
C ASP A 23 8.74 -1.86 -5.42
N PRO A 24 9.16 -0.96 -4.49
CA PRO A 24 8.26 -0.29 -3.55
C PRO A 24 7.19 0.57 -4.26
N LEU A 25 7.44 0.91 -5.53
CA LEU A 25 6.56 1.66 -6.40
C LEU A 25 5.25 0.90 -6.73
N ASN A 26 5.28 -0.43 -6.78
CA ASN A 26 4.08 -1.25 -7.03
C ASN A 26 3.15 -1.26 -5.82
N TYR A 27 3.70 -1.22 -4.61
CA TYR A 27 2.93 -1.10 -3.37
C TYR A 27 2.39 0.33 -3.16
N PHE A 28 3.11 1.35 -3.63
CA PHE A 28 2.63 2.73 -3.66
C PHE A 28 1.40 2.89 -4.55
N ILE A 29 1.38 2.27 -5.74
CA ILE A 29 0.22 2.29 -6.65
C ILE A 29 -1.00 1.62 -6.00
N GLY A 30 -0.83 0.47 -5.36
CA GLY A 30 -1.91 -0.19 -4.61
C GLY A 30 -2.45 0.68 -3.46
N GLY A 31 -1.56 1.34 -2.72
CA GLY A 31 -1.94 2.30 -1.67
C GLY A 31 -2.66 3.55 -2.23
N CYS A 32 -2.27 4.03 -3.41
CA CYS A 32 -2.94 5.15 -4.04
C CYS A 32 -4.32 4.81 -4.60
N VAL A 33 -4.47 3.66 -5.27
CA VAL A 33 -5.79 3.23 -5.76
C VAL A 33 -6.77 3.04 -4.60
N THR A 34 -6.30 2.49 -3.48
CA THR A 34 -7.13 2.33 -2.28
C THR A 34 -7.48 3.68 -1.63
N GLY A 35 -6.54 4.61 -1.57
CA GLY A 35 -6.77 5.98 -1.13
C GLY A 35 -7.77 6.74 -2.01
N VAL A 36 -7.70 6.58 -3.33
CA VAL A 36 -8.67 7.15 -4.28
C VAL A 36 -10.06 6.53 -4.09
N VAL A 37 -10.16 5.21 -3.88
CA VAL A 37 -11.44 4.54 -3.57
C VAL A 37 -12.02 5.04 -2.25
N LEU A 38 -11.19 5.29 -1.24
CA LEU A 38 -11.63 5.91 0.02
C LEU A 38 -12.13 7.35 -0.22
N GLY A 39 -11.39 8.15 -1.00
CA GLY A 39 -11.78 9.51 -1.37
C GLY A 39 -13.10 9.56 -2.14
N ALA A 40 -13.33 8.60 -3.04
CA ALA A 40 -14.59 8.44 -3.77
C ALA A 40 -15.75 8.12 -2.82
N ARG A 41 -15.53 7.26 -1.81
CA ARG A 41 -16.53 6.98 -0.76
C ARG A 41 -16.82 8.23 0.09
N ALA A 42 -15.80 9.02 0.39
CA ALA A 42 -15.91 10.25 1.17
C ALA A 42 -16.43 11.45 0.35
N ARG A 43 -16.62 11.31 -0.97
CA ARG A 43 -16.97 12.40 -1.91
C ARG A 43 -16.03 13.62 -1.79
N SER A 44 -14.76 13.39 -1.46
CA SER A 44 -13.78 14.45 -1.23
C SER A 44 -12.47 14.14 -1.95
N TYR A 45 -12.12 15.01 -2.89
CA TYR A 45 -10.86 14.94 -3.63
C TYR A 45 -9.65 15.12 -2.71
N MET A 46 -9.77 15.99 -1.71
CA MET A 46 -8.71 16.28 -0.74
C MET A 46 -8.44 15.06 0.15
N THR A 47 -9.50 14.36 0.57
CA THR A 47 -9.35 13.12 1.34
C THR A 47 -8.76 12.01 0.48
N GLY A 48 -9.08 11.96 -0.82
CA GLY A 48 -8.49 11.00 -1.76
C GLY A 48 -7.00 11.17 -2.00
N THR A 49 -6.52 12.40 -2.18
CA THR A 49 -5.09 12.70 -2.37
C THR A 49 -4.28 12.46 -1.11
N ILE A 50 -4.76 12.91 0.06
CA ILE A 50 -4.11 12.66 1.34
C ILE A 50 -4.08 11.16 1.64
N ALA A 51 -5.18 10.44 1.39
CA ALA A 51 -5.22 8.99 1.59
C ALA A 51 -4.31 8.24 0.61
N CYS A 52 -4.20 8.68 -0.65
CA CYS A 52 -3.27 8.07 -1.61
C CYS A 52 -1.82 8.24 -1.17
N LEU A 53 -1.41 9.44 -0.76
CA LEU A 53 -0.06 9.66 -0.24
C LEU A 53 0.19 8.88 1.06
N GLY A 54 -0.78 8.89 1.98
CA GLY A 54 -0.67 8.20 3.27
C GLY A 54 -0.61 6.68 3.12
N PHE A 55 -1.57 6.07 2.45
CA PHE A 55 -1.58 4.62 2.22
C PHE A 55 -0.49 4.18 1.25
N GLY A 56 -0.16 4.99 0.24
CA GLY A 56 0.94 4.73 -0.69
C GLY A 56 2.29 4.70 0.03
N ALA A 57 2.59 5.72 0.83
CA ALA A 57 3.84 5.77 1.60
C ALA A 57 3.91 4.65 2.64
N ALA A 58 2.82 4.39 3.37
CA ALA A 58 2.77 3.30 4.35
C ALA A 58 2.97 1.93 3.70
N ALA A 59 2.38 1.69 2.52
CA ALA A 59 2.54 0.44 1.78
C ALA A 59 3.98 0.26 1.23
N ALA A 60 4.59 1.34 0.73
CA ALA A 60 5.98 1.33 0.29
C ALA A 60 6.93 1.07 1.46
N LEU A 61 6.74 1.75 2.60
CA LEU A 61 7.52 1.54 3.83
C LEU A 61 7.35 0.13 4.40
N MET A 62 6.14 -0.44 4.35
CA MET A 62 5.89 -1.84 4.73
C MET A 62 6.69 -2.83 3.87
N LYS A 63 6.79 -2.59 2.55
CA LYS A 63 7.58 -3.45 1.65
C LYS A 63 9.08 -3.31 1.93
N ILE A 64 9.57 -2.08 2.13
CA ILE A 64 10.97 -1.81 2.51
C ILE A 64 11.29 -2.47 3.85
N GLY A 65 10.45 -2.29 4.86
CA GLY A 65 10.62 -2.94 6.17
C GLY A 65 10.58 -4.47 6.09
N ARG A 66 9.80 -5.05 5.17
CA ARG A 66 9.84 -6.50 4.90
C ARG A 66 11.15 -6.96 4.26
N GLN A 67 11.73 -6.16 3.35
CA GLN A 67 13.02 -6.46 2.73
C GLN A 67 14.19 -6.27 3.71
N GLU A 68 14.14 -5.24 4.55
CA GLU A 68 15.15 -4.94 5.57
C GLU A 68 14.96 -5.74 6.86
N GLY A 69 13.93 -6.59 6.95
CA GLY A 69 13.69 -7.44 8.11
C GLY A 69 13.24 -6.70 9.38
N TRP A 70 12.64 -5.52 9.25
CA TRP A 70 12.08 -4.77 10.36
C TRP A 70 10.99 -5.61 11.05
N ARG A 71 11.25 -6.00 12.31
CA ARG A 71 10.29 -6.73 13.15
C ARG A 71 9.41 -5.73 13.88
N LEU A 72 8.30 -5.35 13.24
CA LEU A 72 7.29 -4.47 13.86
C LEU A 72 6.62 -5.12 15.08
N THR A 73 6.51 -6.45 15.08
CA THR A 73 6.06 -7.26 16.22
C THR A 73 6.93 -8.51 16.31
N GLY A 74 7.50 -8.77 17.47
CA GLY A 74 8.38 -9.90 17.73
C GLY A 74 8.82 -9.89 19.19
N PRO A 75 9.19 -11.05 19.77
CA PRO A 75 9.65 -11.10 21.15
C PRO A 75 10.86 -10.19 21.32
N PRO A 76 10.91 -9.37 22.39
CA PRO A 76 12.06 -8.52 22.66
C PRO A 76 13.31 -9.40 22.74
N ARG A 77 14.37 -8.99 22.05
CA ARG A 77 15.69 -9.59 22.24
C ARG A 77 16.20 -9.10 23.59
N LEU A 78 16.13 -9.97 24.60
CA LEU A 78 17.02 -9.88 25.77
C LEU A 78 18.44 -10.27 25.34
#